data_AF-A0A2V9YS39-F1
#
_entry.id   AF-A0A2V9YS39-F1
#
_cell.length_a   1.000
_cell.length_b   1.000
_cell.length_c   1.000
_cell.angle_alpha   90.00
_cell.angle_beta   90.00
_cell.angle_gamma   90.00
#
_symmetry.space_group_name_H-M   'P 1'
#
loop_
_entity.id
_entity.type
_entity.pdbx_description
1 polymer ?
#
loop_
_entity_poly.entity_id
_entity_poly.type
_entity_poly.pdbx_seq_one_letter_code
_entity_poly.pdbx_strand_id
1 'polypeptide(L)'
;GNEYGRYVASGGQSAFSTQAVMADLAQQSGGKFYINRNDIDRAVALASADGGVYYVLGYYPEKKRFDGEFRKIKVTTSRPGVHLRHRTGYFAIDTTKSDNKQREAETASTLRSAANSTMVYFDALVQPPTQPANPTKVPVKFRLPANSFTSEESKGGQRKINLEFYSAVFSKEGKLLQAPHMTVNTTLEADQYAQVQQKGLIVPMEVQLAPGNYDLRLAVRDNRTGYLGSLTAPVSIAKP
;
A
#
# COMPACT_ATOMS: atom_id res chain seq x y z
N GLY A 1 39.26 -5.54 -30.55
CA GLY A 1 38.80 -6.94 -30.52
C GLY A 1 38.29 -7.37 -29.15
N ASN A 2 39.12 -7.28 -28.09
CA ASN A 2 38.83 -7.96 -26.81
C ASN A 2 38.13 -7.12 -25.72
N GLU A 3 37.99 -5.80 -25.88
CA GLU A 3 37.35 -4.95 -24.85
C GLU A 3 35.82 -4.92 -24.94
N TYR A 4 35.25 -5.04 -26.14
CA TYR A 4 33.79 -5.12 -26.33
C TYR A 4 33.17 -6.42 -25.77
N GLY A 5 33.94 -7.51 -25.72
CA GLY A 5 33.46 -8.79 -25.18
C GLY A 5 33.24 -8.78 -23.66
N ARG A 6 34.02 -7.99 -22.90
CA ARG A 6 33.90 -7.92 -21.43
C ARG A 6 32.71 -7.07 -20.95
N TYR A 7 32.35 -6.01 -21.70
CA TYR A 7 31.17 -5.19 -21.40
C TYR A 7 29.84 -5.88 -21.71
N VAL A 8 29.78 -6.66 -22.79
CA VAL A 8 28.59 -7.44 -23.14
C VAL A 8 28.41 -8.63 -22.20
N ALA A 9 29.51 -9.27 -21.78
CA ALA A 9 29.47 -10.34 -20.78
C ALA A 9 29.02 -9.82 -19.39
N SER A 10 29.54 -8.67 -18.92
CA SER A 10 29.15 -8.11 -17.62
C SER A 10 27.73 -7.52 -17.64
N GLY A 11 27.31 -6.88 -18.73
CA GLY A 11 25.95 -6.38 -18.94
C GLY A 11 24.92 -7.51 -19.04
N GLY A 12 25.25 -8.59 -19.74
CA GLY A 12 24.43 -9.80 -19.80
C GLY A 12 24.27 -10.43 -18.41
N GLN A 13 25.37 -10.64 -17.68
CA GLN A 13 25.34 -11.26 -16.36
C GLN A 13 24.57 -10.44 -15.32
N SER A 14 24.63 -9.12 -15.41
CA SER A 14 23.88 -8.18 -14.57
C SER A 14 22.39 -8.11 -14.94
N ALA A 15 22.07 -8.19 -16.23
CA ALA A 15 20.68 -8.26 -16.70
C ALA A 15 20.03 -9.60 -16.31
N PHE A 16 20.75 -10.72 -16.49
CA PHE A 16 20.28 -12.05 -16.05
C PHE A 16 20.10 -12.12 -14.53
N SER A 17 21.00 -11.55 -13.74
CA SER A 17 20.85 -11.53 -12.28
C SER A 17 19.67 -10.65 -11.84
N THR A 18 19.47 -9.49 -12.45
CA THR A 18 18.33 -8.61 -12.15
C THR A 18 17.01 -9.26 -12.55
N GLN A 19 16.97 -9.92 -13.71
CA GLN A 19 15.80 -10.66 -14.19
C GLN A 19 15.46 -11.85 -13.30
N ALA A 20 16.46 -12.58 -12.81
CA ALA A 20 16.27 -13.66 -11.84
C ALA A 20 15.73 -13.14 -10.50
N VAL A 21 16.23 -12.02 -10.00
CA VAL A 21 15.72 -11.38 -8.77
C VAL A 21 14.28 -10.90 -8.94
N MET A 22 13.93 -10.30 -10.08
CA MET A 22 12.56 -9.87 -10.37
C MET A 22 11.60 -11.06 -10.52
N ALA A 23 12.04 -12.16 -11.13
CA ALA A 23 11.27 -13.40 -11.23
C ALA A 23 11.00 -14.01 -9.86
N ASP A 24 12.02 -14.06 -9.00
CA ASP A 24 11.91 -14.57 -7.63
C ASP A 24 11.00 -13.68 -6.78
N LEU A 25 11.12 -12.35 -6.88
CA LEU A 25 10.23 -11.41 -6.19
C LEU A 25 8.76 -11.57 -6.63
N ALA A 26 8.52 -11.71 -7.94
CA ALA A 26 7.18 -11.95 -8.47
C ALA A 26 6.62 -13.28 -7.93
N GLN A 27 7.41 -14.34 -7.93
CA GLN A 27 6.99 -15.63 -7.38
C GLN A 27 6.70 -15.54 -5.88
N GLN A 28 7.57 -14.88 -5.10
CA GLN A 28 7.39 -14.73 -3.66
C GLN A 28 6.16 -13.91 -3.30
N SER A 29 5.77 -12.93 -4.12
CA SER A 29 4.57 -12.11 -3.92
C SER A 29 3.29 -12.72 -4.51
N GLY A 30 3.37 -13.83 -5.27
CA GLY A 30 2.25 -14.35 -6.06
C GLY A 30 1.96 -13.55 -7.35
N GLY A 31 2.84 -12.60 -7.68
CA GLY A 31 2.86 -11.84 -8.93
C GLY A 31 3.25 -12.66 -10.16
N LYS A 32 3.19 -12.03 -11.34
CA LYS A 32 3.68 -12.60 -12.61
C LYS A 32 4.86 -11.77 -13.10
N PHE A 33 5.92 -12.45 -13.50
CA PHE A 33 7.05 -11.84 -14.18
C PHE A 33 6.89 -12.02 -15.69
N TYR A 34 7.08 -10.94 -16.44
CA TYR A 34 7.04 -10.95 -17.90
C TYR A 34 8.39 -10.44 -18.42
N ILE A 35 9.03 -11.23 -19.30
CA ILE A 35 10.40 -10.98 -19.77
C ILE A 35 10.55 -11.36 -21.24
N ASN A 36 11.40 -10.63 -21.98
CA ASN A 36 11.78 -10.90 -23.38
C ASN A 36 10.57 -11.09 -24.30
N ARG A 37 9.59 -10.22 -24.11
CA ARG A 37 8.29 -10.26 -24.76
C ARG A 37 8.14 -8.99 -25.59
N ASN A 38 7.99 -9.14 -26.91
CA ASN A 38 7.70 -8.03 -27.82
C ASN A 38 6.21 -7.63 -27.81
N ASP A 39 5.39 -8.24 -26.93
CA ASP A 39 3.95 -8.00 -26.78
C ASP A 39 3.62 -7.27 -25.45
N ILE A 40 4.34 -6.17 -25.17
CA ILE A 40 4.16 -5.38 -23.94
C ILE A 40 2.70 -4.96 -23.75
N ASP A 41 2.00 -4.61 -24.84
CA ASP A 41 0.58 -4.22 -24.82
C ASP A 41 -0.31 -5.33 -24.25
N ARG A 42 -0.02 -6.59 -24.60
CA ARG A 42 -0.73 -7.76 -24.08
C ARG A 42 -0.37 -8.04 -22.62
N ALA A 43 0.89 -7.82 -22.23
CA ALA A 43 1.31 -7.93 -20.84
C ALA A 43 0.59 -6.91 -19.95
N VAL A 44 0.44 -5.67 -20.43
CA VAL A 44 -0.31 -4.60 -19.76
C VAL A 44 -1.80 -4.96 -19.67
N ALA A 45 -2.42 -5.38 -20.78
CA ALA A 45 -3.82 -5.79 -20.79
C ALA A 45 -4.09 -6.97 -19.83
N LEU A 46 -3.19 -7.95 -19.78
CA LEU A 46 -3.29 -9.08 -18.83
C LEU A 46 -3.09 -8.64 -17.39
N ALA A 47 -2.19 -7.69 -17.11
CA ALA A 47 -2.01 -7.12 -15.77
C ALA A 47 -3.24 -6.33 -15.31
N SER A 48 -3.87 -5.57 -16.21
CA SER A 48 -5.13 -4.87 -15.94
C SER A 48 -6.30 -5.84 -15.72
N ALA A 49 -6.40 -6.91 -16.53
CA ALA A 49 -7.42 -7.94 -16.38
C ALA A 49 -7.27 -8.77 -15.09
N ASP A 50 -6.03 -8.94 -14.59
CA ASP A 50 -5.73 -9.60 -13.30
C ASP A 50 -6.43 -8.91 -12.11
N GLY A 51 -6.76 -7.62 -12.24
CA GLY A 51 -7.49 -6.84 -11.24
C GLY A 51 -9.02 -6.96 -11.30
N GLY A 52 -9.58 -7.67 -12.29
CA GLY A 52 -11.02 -7.64 -12.58
C GLY A 52 -11.91 -8.41 -11.60
N VAL A 53 -11.46 -9.57 -11.09
CA VAL A 53 -12.17 -10.37 -10.07
C VAL A 53 -11.15 -11.14 -9.24
N TYR A 54 -10.97 -10.77 -7.97
CA TYR A 54 -10.08 -11.46 -7.05
C TYR A 54 -10.73 -11.69 -5.68
N TYR A 55 -10.32 -12.76 -5.00
CA TYR A 55 -10.68 -13.04 -3.61
C TYR A 55 -9.42 -12.88 -2.75
N VAL A 56 -9.47 -12.02 -1.72
CA VAL A 56 -8.37 -11.85 -0.75
C VAL A 56 -8.66 -12.74 0.46
N LEU A 57 -7.73 -13.64 0.78
CA LEU A 57 -7.75 -14.44 1.99
C LEU A 57 -6.66 -13.93 2.94
N GLY A 58 -7.07 -13.38 4.07
CA GLY A 58 -6.17 -12.96 5.15
C GLY A 58 -5.81 -14.14 6.04
N TYR A 59 -4.51 -14.35 6.30
CA TYR A 59 -4.01 -15.34 7.24
C TYR A 59 -3.21 -14.64 8.35
N TYR A 60 -3.65 -14.79 9.60
CA TYR A 60 -3.00 -14.24 10.78
C TYR A 60 -2.51 -15.39 11.68
N PRO A 61 -1.20 -15.54 11.91
CA PRO A 61 -0.69 -16.59 12.78
C PRO A 61 -1.08 -16.35 14.24
N GLU A 62 -1.61 -17.38 14.91
CA GLU A 62 -2.12 -17.31 16.30
C GLU A 62 -1.03 -17.03 17.34
N LYS A 63 0.22 -17.45 17.08
CA LYS A 63 1.39 -17.20 17.94
C LYS A 63 2.42 -16.36 17.19
N LYS A 64 2.50 -15.08 17.56
CA LYS A 64 3.49 -14.11 17.04
C LYS A 64 4.89 -14.38 17.61
N ARG A 65 5.51 -15.50 17.24
CA ARG A 65 6.95 -15.72 17.48
C ARG A 65 7.70 -14.98 16.37
N PHE A 66 8.44 -13.92 16.70
CA PHE A 66 9.23 -13.15 15.75
C PHE A 66 10.70 -13.61 15.81
N ASP A 67 10.95 -14.80 15.27
CA ASP A 67 12.25 -15.48 15.26
C ASP A 67 13.07 -15.16 14.00
N GLY A 68 12.52 -14.37 13.07
CA GLY A 68 13.14 -14.08 11.77
C GLY A 68 13.12 -15.26 10.81
N GLU A 69 12.52 -16.41 11.17
CA GLU A 69 12.49 -17.59 10.31
C GLU A 69 11.48 -17.42 9.16
N PHE A 70 11.78 -18.04 8.01
CA PHE A 70 10.86 -18.09 6.88
C PHE A 70 9.74 -19.09 7.14
N ARG A 71 8.49 -18.62 7.05
CA ARG A 71 7.28 -19.43 7.19
C ARG A 71 6.61 -19.60 5.84
N LYS A 72 6.53 -20.85 5.39
CA LYS A 72 5.91 -21.21 4.10
C LYS A 72 4.39 -21.13 4.20
N ILE A 73 3.76 -20.52 3.18
CA ILE A 73 2.31 -20.51 2.98
C ILE A 73 1.97 -21.53 1.89
N LYS A 74 1.05 -22.45 2.17
CA LYS A 74 0.52 -23.41 1.21
C LYS A 74 -1.00 -23.21 1.10
N VAL A 75 -1.47 -22.89 -0.11
CA VAL A 75 -2.91 -22.78 -0.41
C VAL A 75 -3.30 -23.90 -1.36
N THR A 76 -4.45 -24.53 -1.11
CA THR A 76 -5.01 -25.62 -1.92
C THR A 76 -6.47 -25.35 -2.23
N THR A 77 -6.94 -25.78 -3.41
CA THR A 77 -8.34 -25.67 -3.83
C THR A 77 -8.87 -27.03 -4.27
N SER A 78 -10.15 -27.28 -4.02
CA SER A 78 -10.88 -28.44 -4.53
C SER A 78 -11.52 -28.20 -5.90
N ARG A 79 -11.50 -26.95 -6.42
CA ARG A 79 -12.11 -26.62 -7.71
C ARG A 79 -11.19 -27.00 -8.88
N PRO A 80 -11.65 -27.85 -9.82
CA PRO A 80 -10.88 -28.17 -11.02
C PRO A 80 -10.79 -26.97 -11.97
N GLY A 81 -9.70 -26.87 -12.72
CA GLY A 81 -9.50 -25.81 -13.74
C GLY A 81 -9.09 -24.44 -13.20
N VAL A 82 -8.76 -24.31 -11.91
CA VAL A 82 -8.37 -23.04 -11.28
C VAL A 82 -6.87 -23.00 -11.02
N HIS A 83 -6.22 -21.90 -11.40
CA HIS A 83 -4.84 -21.62 -11.03
C HIS A 83 -4.78 -20.71 -9.80
N LEU A 84 -4.29 -21.25 -8.68
CA LEU A 84 -4.09 -20.48 -7.46
C LEU A 84 -2.78 -19.69 -7.54
N ARG A 85 -2.87 -18.40 -7.21
CA ARG A 85 -1.72 -17.52 -7.03
C ARG A 85 -1.75 -16.99 -5.62
N HIS A 86 -0.64 -17.17 -4.92
CA HIS A 86 -0.50 -16.74 -3.54
C HIS A 86 0.97 -16.49 -3.23
N ARG A 87 1.21 -15.69 -2.19
CA ARG A 87 2.53 -15.52 -1.58
C ARG A 87 3.07 -16.88 -1.12
N THR A 88 4.34 -17.17 -1.39
CA THR A 88 4.96 -18.48 -1.05
C THR A 88 5.30 -18.62 0.43
N GLY A 89 5.44 -17.51 1.13
CA GLY A 89 5.73 -17.45 2.56
C GLY A 89 6.11 -16.05 3.03
N TYR A 90 6.43 -15.92 4.30
CA TYR A 90 6.84 -14.67 4.93
C TYR A 90 7.93 -14.92 5.96
N PHE A 91 8.84 -13.97 6.14
CA PHE A 91 9.76 -13.99 7.28
C PHE A 91 9.04 -13.48 8.53
N ALA A 92 9.21 -14.18 9.65
CA ALA A 92 8.64 -13.80 10.94
C ALA A 92 9.47 -12.70 11.61
N ILE A 93 9.57 -11.54 10.95
CA ILE A 93 10.27 -10.36 11.45
C ILE A 93 9.32 -9.44 12.21
N ASP A 94 9.84 -8.83 13.28
CA ASP A 94 9.10 -7.86 14.07
C ASP A 94 9.14 -6.49 13.36
N THR A 95 8.13 -6.23 12.52
CA THR A 95 7.95 -4.96 11.81
C THR A 95 7.65 -3.77 12.74
N THR A 96 7.47 -4.02 14.05
CA THR A 96 7.27 -2.97 15.05
C THR A 96 8.59 -2.35 15.53
N LYS A 97 9.73 -3.00 15.24
CA LYS A 97 11.09 -2.57 15.60
C LYS A 97 11.87 -1.93 14.44
N SER A 98 11.21 -1.49 13.38
CA SER A 98 11.86 -0.72 12.31
C SER A 98 12.30 0.66 12.84
N ASP A 99 13.52 1.08 12.56
CA ASP A 99 13.94 2.46 12.84
C ASP A 99 13.11 3.47 12.01
N ASN A 100 13.13 4.75 12.40
CA ASN A 100 12.34 5.78 11.72
C ASN A 100 12.67 5.91 10.22
N LYS A 101 13.94 5.74 9.82
CA LYS A 101 14.35 5.83 8.41
C LYS A 101 13.78 4.69 7.57
N GLN A 102 13.77 3.47 8.13
CA GLN A 102 13.23 2.29 7.47
C GLN A 102 11.70 2.39 7.34
N ARG A 103 11.01 2.93 8.35
CA ARG A 103 9.57 3.25 8.28
C ARG A 103 9.25 4.25 7.17
N GLU A 104 10.00 5.35 7.13
CA GLU A 104 9.85 6.38 6.10
C GLU A 104 10.09 5.81 4.71
N ALA A 105 11.11 4.96 4.54
CA ALA A 105 11.42 4.32 3.26
C ALA A 105 10.31 3.35 2.81
N GLU A 106 9.79 2.50 3.71
CA GLU A 106 8.67 1.59 3.43
C GLU A 106 7.41 2.36 3.02
N THR A 107 7.05 3.39 3.78
CA THR A 107 5.88 4.22 3.48
C THR A 107 6.07 4.98 2.16
N ALA A 108 7.24 5.57 1.93
CA ALA A 108 7.56 6.24 0.68
C ALA A 108 7.52 5.29 -0.52
N SER A 109 7.99 4.04 -0.36
CA SER A 109 7.91 3.01 -1.41
C SER A 109 6.46 2.63 -1.72
N THR A 110 5.61 2.50 -0.69
CA THR A 110 4.18 2.21 -0.84
C THR A 110 3.45 3.35 -1.53
N LEU A 111 3.75 4.61 -1.18
CA LEU A 111 3.19 5.78 -1.86
C LEU A 111 3.69 5.93 -3.30
N ARG A 112 4.91 5.47 -3.63
CA ARG A 112 5.43 5.48 -5.01
C ARG A 112 4.97 4.29 -5.85
N SER A 113 4.49 3.22 -5.22
CA SER A 113 3.91 2.06 -5.91
C SER A 113 2.57 2.40 -6.57
N ALA A 114 2.32 1.81 -7.75
CA ALA A 114 1.00 1.80 -8.37
C ALA A 114 0.11 0.65 -7.84
N ALA A 115 0.70 -0.33 -7.13
CA ALA A 115 -0.02 -1.40 -6.47
C ALA A 115 -0.45 -0.98 -5.05
N ASN A 116 -1.71 -1.21 -4.74
CA ASN A 116 -2.31 -0.92 -3.44
C ASN A 116 -1.83 -1.93 -2.38
N SER A 117 -1.48 -1.44 -1.19
CA SER A 117 -1.31 -2.27 0.00
C SER A 117 -2.66 -2.45 0.68
N THR A 118 -2.97 -3.66 1.16
CA THR A 118 -4.29 -3.99 1.69
C THR A 118 -4.25 -4.52 3.13
N MET A 119 -3.12 -4.38 3.84
CA MET A 119 -2.98 -4.87 5.22
C MET A 119 -3.72 -3.98 6.24
N VAL A 120 -3.93 -2.71 5.89
CA VAL A 120 -4.96 -1.83 6.49
C VAL A 120 -5.94 -1.51 5.37
N TYR A 121 -7.24 -1.71 5.57
CA TYR A 121 -8.26 -1.35 4.60
C TYR A 121 -9.06 -0.14 5.06
N PHE A 122 -9.33 0.78 4.14
CA PHE A 122 -10.04 2.01 4.43
C PHE A 122 -10.78 2.49 3.19
N ASP A 123 -11.82 3.28 3.42
CA ASP A 123 -12.43 4.09 2.37
C ASP A 123 -11.86 5.50 2.45
N ALA A 124 -11.76 6.16 1.30
CA ALA A 124 -11.47 7.58 1.26
C ALA A 124 -12.46 8.31 0.36
N LEU A 125 -13.01 9.42 0.86
CA LEU A 125 -13.81 10.35 0.09
C LEU A 125 -12.97 11.59 -0.19
N VAL A 126 -12.66 11.82 -1.46
CA VAL A 126 -12.01 13.05 -1.93
C VAL A 126 -13.07 13.92 -2.59
N GLN A 127 -13.30 15.12 -2.05
CA GLN A 127 -14.39 15.98 -2.50
C GLN A 127 -13.87 17.38 -2.82
N PRO A 128 -13.43 17.65 -4.06
CA PRO A 128 -13.12 19.00 -4.50
C PRO A 128 -14.34 19.92 -4.34
N PRO A 129 -14.16 21.17 -3.86
CA PRO A 129 -15.25 22.13 -3.76
C PRO A 129 -15.78 22.53 -5.14
N THR A 130 -17.08 22.81 -5.23
CA THR A 130 -17.76 23.20 -6.47
C THR A 130 -17.36 24.59 -6.97
N GLN A 131 -16.90 25.46 -6.08
CA GLN A 131 -16.31 26.76 -6.40
C GLN A 131 -14.84 26.77 -5.95
N PRO A 132 -13.91 26.40 -6.85
CA PRO A 132 -12.49 26.30 -6.49
C PRO A 132 -11.86 27.69 -6.29
N ALA A 133 -11.18 27.88 -5.17
CA ALA A 133 -10.26 29.00 -4.96
C ALA A 133 -8.87 28.65 -5.52
N ASN A 134 -7.92 29.60 -5.56
CA ASN A 134 -6.54 29.30 -5.93
C ASN A 134 -5.56 29.71 -4.81
N PRO A 135 -4.94 28.75 -4.09
CA PRO A 135 -5.09 27.29 -4.22
C PRO A 135 -6.44 26.78 -3.67
N THR A 136 -6.94 25.69 -4.25
CA THR A 136 -8.17 25.01 -3.82
C THR A 136 -7.87 24.12 -2.63
N LYS A 137 -8.63 24.26 -1.55
CA LYS A 137 -8.63 23.33 -0.42
C LYS A 137 -9.51 22.13 -0.74
N VAL A 138 -8.91 20.94 -0.78
CA VAL A 138 -9.58 19.69 -1.09
C VAL A 138 -9.62 18.80 0.15
N PRO A 139 -10.81 18.63 0.76
CA PRO A 139 -11.01 17.66 1.82
C PRO A 139 -10.79 16.22 1.35
N VAL A 140 -10.05 15.46 2.16
CA VAL A 140 -9.86 14.01 2.05
C VAL A 140 -10.35 13.40 3.36
N LYS A 141 -11.44 12.64 3.33
CA LYS A 141 -11.99 11.98 4.52
C LYS A 141 -11.65 10.50 4.46
N PHE A 142 -10.80 10.06 5.38
CA PHE A 142 -10.52 8.64 5.59
C PHE A 142 -11.58 8.03 6.50
N ARG A 143 -12.00 6.80 6.21
CA ARG A 143 -12.85 5.99 7.09
C ARG A 143 -12.22 4.62 7.28
N LEU A 144 -11.83 4.31 8.50
CA LEU A 144 -11.27 3.01 8.88
C LEU A 144 -12.28 2.22 9.71
N PRO A 145 -12.73 1.05 9.25
CA PRO A 145 -13.45 0.11 10.10
C PRO A 145 -12.60 -0.28 11.32
N ALA A 146 -13.23 -0.49 12.49
CA ALA A 146 -12.52 -0.75 13.75
C ALA A 146 -11.60 -1.98 13.73
N ASN A 147 -11.89 -2.95 12.86
CA ASN A 147 -11.10 -4.17 12.66
C ASN A 147 -9.98 -4.01 11.62
N SER A 148 -9.77 -2.81 11.08
CA SER A 148 -8.72 -2.51 10.09
C SER A 148 -7.39 -2.08 10.73
N PHE A 149 -7.42 -1.64 11.99
CA PHE A 149 -6.24 -1.17 12.71
C PHE A 149 -6.19 -1.77 14.12
N THR A 150 -5.01 -1.75 14.73
CA THR A 150 -4.83 -2.25 16.09
C THR A 150 -4.98 -1.17 17.14
N SER A 151 -5.41 -1.60 18.32
CA SER A 151 -5.55 -0.76 19.50
C SER A 151 -5.08 -1.50 20.75
N GLU A 152 -4.52 -0.79 21.72
CA GLU A 152 -4.25 -1.33 23.06
C GLU A 152 -5.44 -1.12 23.96
N GLU A 153 -5.84 -2.15 24.71
CA GLU A 153 -6.81 -1.96 25.79
C GLU A 153 -6.13 -1.42 27.05
N SER A 154 -6.72 -0.39 27.63
CA SER A 154 -6.38 0.09 28.97
C SER A 154 -7.50 -0.27 29.95
N LYS A 155 -7.21 -0.18 31.26
CA LYS A 155 -8.22 -0.38 32.31
C LYS A 155 -9.42 0.56 32.05
N GLY A 156 -10.64 0.00 32.06
CA GLY A 156 -11.88 0.77 31.82
C GLY A 156 -12.39 0.76 30.38
N GLY A 157 -11.85 -0.08 29.49
CA GLY A 157 -12.37 -0.25 28.12
C GLY A 157 -11.90 0.80 27.11
N GLN A 158 -11.02 1.70 27.53
CA GLN A 158 -10.35 2.66 26.65
C GLN A 158 -9.42 1.95 25.67
N ARG A 159 -9.25 2.56 24.49
CA ARG A 159 -8.43 2.01 23.40
C ARG A 159 -7.38 3.00 22.92
N LYS A 160 -6.10 2.70 23.15
CA LYS A 160 -4.99 3.50 22.60
C LYS A 160 -4.71 3.12 21.15
N ILE A 161 -4.67 4.10 20.27
CA ILE A 161 -4.41 3.95 18.83
C ILE A 161 -3.18 4.75 18.42
N ASN A 162 -2.48 4.29 17.39
CA ASN A 162 -1.36 5.01 16.77
C ASN A 162 -1.35 4.75 15.27
N LEU A 163 -1.84 5.73 14.52
CA LEU A 163 -2.04 5.66 13.08
C LEU A 163 -1.39 6.86 12.39
N GLU A 164 -0.85 6.65 11.20
CA GLU A 164 -0.39 7.73 10.31
C GLU A 164 -1.18 7.70 9.02
N PHE A 165 -1.61 8.87 8.57
CA PHE A 165 -2.39 9.08 7.36
C PHE A 165 -1.58 9.93 6.38
N TYR A 166 -1.57 9.56 5.11
CA TYR A 166 -0.80 10.22 4.06
C TYR A 166 -1.70 10.57 2.89
N SER A 167 -1.50 11.75 2.32
CA SER A 167 -2.12 12.18 1.07
C SER A 167 -1.05 12.70 0.11
N ALA A 168 -0.38 11.79 -0.60
CA ALA A 168 0.66 12.15 -1.55
C ALA A 168 0.05 12.59 -2.88
N VAL A 169 0.42 13.76 -3.36
CA VAL A 169 -0.08 14.37 -4.59
C VAL A 169 0.96 14.19 -5.67
N PHE A 170 0.56 13.50 -6.73
CA PHE A 170 1.36 13.32 -7.94
C PHE A 170 0.76 14.13 -9.09
N SER A 171 1.62 14.73 -9.91
CA SER A 171 1.20 15.22 -11.23
C SER A 171 0.84 14.04 -12.14
N LYS A 172 0.18 14.30 -13.28
CA LYS A 172 -0.14 13.24 -14.25
C LYS A 172 1.09 12.58 -14.86
N GLU A 173 2.23 13.24 -14.83
CA GLU A 173 3.53 12.71 -15.25
C GLU A 173 4.20 11.84 -14.16
N GLY A 174 3.52 11.61 -13.03
CA GLY A 174 4.03 10.79 -11.93
C GLY A 174 5.06 11.50 -11.05
N LYS A 175 5.19 12.83 -11.16
CA LYS A 175 6.06 13.62 -10.28
C LYS A 175 5.38 13.86 -8.94
N LEU A 176 6.04 13.51 -7.84
CA LEU A 176 5.58 13.88 -6.50
C LEU A 176 5.66 15.40 -6.32
N LEU A 177 4.53 16.03 -6.00
CA LEU A 177 4.42 17.47 -5.77
C LEU A 177 4.42 17.81 -4.27
N GLN A 178 3.67 17.05 -3.48
CA GLN A 178 3.60 17.18 -2.02
C GLN A 178 3.14 15.87 -1.39
N ALA A 179 3.45 15.67 -0.11
CA ALA A 179 3.00 14.51 0.66
C ALA A 179 2.66 14.88 2.11
N PRO A 180 1.61 15.71 2.34
CA PRO A 180 1.12 15.95 3.70
C PRO A 180 0.76 14.64 4.39
N HIS A 181 1.05 14.59 5.67
CA HIS A 181 0.71 13.47 6.54
C HIS A 181 0.15 13.99 7.87
N MET A 182 -0.54 13.10 8.58
CA MET A 182 -1.08 13.37 9.91
C MET A 182 -0.93 12.14 10.79
N THR A 183 -0.53 12.36 12.04
CA THR A 183 -0.43 11.30 13.05
C THR A 183 -1.60 11.40 14.01
N VAL A 184 -2.32 10.28 14.18
CA VAL A 184 -3.35 10.09 15.19
C VAL A 184 -2.80 9.12 16.24
N ASN A 185 -2.24 9.69 17.31
CA ASN A 185 -1.74 8.94 18.46
C ASN A 185 -2.49 9.39 19.71
N THR A 186 -3.57 8.68 20.04
CA THR A 186 -4.51 9.09 21.10
C THR A 186 -5.13 7.88 21.79
N THR A 187 -5.82 8.13 22.90
CA THR A 187 -6.67 7.17 23.59
C THR A 187 -8.12 7.50 23.28
N LEU A 188 -8.85 6.51 22.76
CA LEU A 188 -10.30 6.57 22.59
C LEU A 188 -10.96 6.14 23.90
N GLU A 189 -11.89 6.96 24.38
CA GLU A 189 -12.77 6.57 25.48
C GLU A 189 -13.71 5.42 25.07
N ALA A 190 -14.29 4.72 26.05
CA ALA A 190 -15.09 3.52 25.78
C ALA A 190 -16.29 3.79 24.86
N ASP A 191 -16.96 4.93 25.05
CA ASP A 191 -18.08 5.39 24.21
C ASP A 191 -17.63 5.78 22.80
N GLN A 192 -16.48 6.46 22.67
CA GLN A 192 -15.87 6.79 21.39
C GLN A 192 -15.48 5.52 20.61
N TYR A 193 -14.89 4.53 21.29
CA TYR A 193 -14.54 3.26 20.67
C TYR A 193 -15.79 2.50 20.21
N ALA A 194 -16.87 2.52 20.99
CA ALA A 194 -18.16 1.95 20.56
C ALA A 194 -18.71 2.65 19.30
N GLN A 195 -18.55 3.97 19.17
CA GLN A 195 -18.91 4.68 17.93
C GLN A 195 -18.02 4.27 16.75
N VAL A 196 -16.72 4.10 16.98
CA VAL A 196 -15.77 3.63 15.96
C VAL A 196 -16.11 2.21 15.50
N GLN A 197 -16.59 1.33 16.38
CA GLN A 197 -17.06 -0.01 16.00
C GLN A 197 -18.28 0.05 15.07
N GLN A 198 -19.16 1.03 15.22
CA GLN A 198 -20.37 1.16 14.41
C GLN A 198 -20.12 1.92 13.09
N LYS A 199 -19.36 3.02 13.14
CA LYS A 199 -19.24 3.97 12.02
C LYS A 199 -17.86 3.95 11.35
N GLY A 200 -16.88 3.35 12.01
CA GLY A 200 -15.47 3.49 11.68
C GLY A 200 -14.84 4.76 12.28
N LEU A 201 -13.52 4.77 12.35
CA LEU A 201 -12.73 5.95 12.67
C LEU A 201 -12.70 6.85 11.44
N ILE A 202 -13.31 8.03 11.56
CA ILE A 202 -13.34 9.04 10.49
C ILE A 202 -12.25 10.07 10.76
N VAL A 203 -11.36 10.27 9.79
CA VAL A 203 -10.21 11.15 9.92
C VAL A 203 -10.17 12.12 8.74
N PRO A 204 -10.52 13.40 8.95
CA PRO A 204 -10.44 14.40 7.90
C PRO A 204 -9.00 14.92 7.73
N MET A 205 -8.57 15.03 6.48
CA MET A 205 -7.36 15.73 6.05
C MET A 205 -7.73 16.75 4.97
N GLU A 206 -6.81 17.69 4.72
CA GLU A 206 -6.94 18.68 3.65
C GLU A 206 -5.65 18.68 2.82
N VAL A 207 -5.81 18.80 1.51
CA VAL A 207 -4.70 19.10 0.59
C VAL A 207 -5.00 20.37 -0.19
N GLN A 208 -3.98 21.21 -0.38
CA GLN A 208 -4.09 22.41 -1.21
C GLN A 208 -3.59 22.10 -2.60
N LEU A 209 -4.41 22.37 -3.62
CA LEU A 209 -4.13 22.08 -5.02
C LEU A 209 -4.41 23.30 -5.90
N ALA A 210 -3.46 23.65 -6.77
CA ALA A 210 -3.72 24.60 -7.85
C ALA A 210 -4.59 23.95 -8.94
N PRO A 211 -5.21 24.74 -9.85
CA PRO A 211 -5.91 24.19 -11.01
C PRO A 211 -5.05 23.19 -11.79
N GLY A 212 -5.59 22.02 -12.10
CA GLY A 212 -4.84 20.94 -12.72
C GLY A 212 -5.43 19.55 -12.47
N ASN A 213 -4.73 18.54 -12.97
CA ASN A 213 -5.09 17.12 -12.80
C ASN A 213 -4.00 16.42 -11.99
N TYR A 214 -4.41 15.65 -11.00
CA TYR A 214 -3.51 15.00 -10.05
C TYR A 214 -3.97 13.57 -9.77
N ASP A 215 -3.03 12.75 -9.29
CA ASP A 215 -3.33 11.48 -8.65
C ASP A 215 -2.96 11.61 -7.16
N LEU A 216 -3.96 11.47 -6.29
CA LEU A 216 -3.77 11.41 -4.84
C LEU A 216 -3.54 9.96 -4.45
N ARG A 217 -2.33 9.65 -4.00
CA ARG A 217 -2.00 8.37 -3.42
C ARG A 217 -2.13 8.47 -1.92
N LEU A 218 -3.16 7.82 -1.41
CA LEU A 218 -3.54 7.84 -0.01
C LEU A 218 -2.97 6.61 0.66
N ALA A 219 -2.44 6.77 1.87
CA ALA A 219 -1.99 5.63 2.66
C ALA A 219 -2.32 5.80 4.14
N VAL A 220 -2.50 4.66 4.80
CA VAL A 220 -2.65 4.60 6.26
C VAL A 220 -1.69 3.56 6.81
N ARG A 221 -0.87 3.96 7.80
CA ARG A 221 0.01 3.06 8.54
C ARG A 221 -0.52 2.86 9.95
N ASP A 222 -0.66 1.61 10.37
CA ASP A 222 -0.77 1.27 11.78
C ASP A 222 0.65 1.14 12.36
N ASN A 223 1.03 2.11 13.19
CA ASN A 223 2.38 2.18 13.73
C ASN A 223 2.69 1.09 14.77
N ARG A 224 1.67 0.44 15.33
CA ARG A 224 1.86 -0.67 16.27
C ARG A 224 2.22 -1.97 15.57
N THR A 225 1.90 -2.10 14.28
CA THR A 225 2.14 -3.33 13.50
C THR A 225 3.07 -3.10 12.31
N GLY A 226 3.21 -1.86 11.84
CA GLY A 226 3.85 -1.53 10.57
C GLY A 226 2.97 -1.82 9.35
N TYR A 227 1.72 -2.27 9.53
CA TYR A 227 0.83 -2.56 8.42
C TYR A 227 0.44 -1.29 7.69
N LEU A 228 0.37 -1.40 6.37
CA LEU A 228 0.04 -0.33 5.46
C LEU A 228 -1.19 -0.67 4.63
N GLY A 229 -2.03 0.33 4.46
CA GLY A 229 -3.08 0.38 3.44
C GLY A 229 -2.74 1.47 2.44
N SER A 230 -3.06 1.28 1.17
CA SER A 230 -3.02 2.37 0.19
C SER A 230 -4.09 2.26 -0.88
N LEU A 231 -4.49 3.41 -1.42
CA LEU A 231 -5.35 3.53 -2.60
C LEU A 231 -4.96 4.77 -3.40
N THR A 232 -5.37 4.81 -4.67
CA THR A 232 -5.16 5.98 -5.54
C THR A 232 -6.50 6.57 -5.94
N ALA A 233 -6.63 7.90 -5.83
CA ALA A 233 -7.81 8.66 -6.24
C ALA A 233 -7.40 9.74 -7.26
N PRO A 234 -7.95 9.72 -8.49
CA PRO A 234 -7.74 10.82 -9.43
C PRO A 234 -8.52 12.06 -8.98
N VAL A 235 -7.92 13.24 -9.11
CA VAL A 235 -8.54 14.52 -8.74
C VAL A 235 -8.27 15.57 -9.82
N SER A 236 -9.32 16.29 -10.19
CA SER A 236 -9.24 17.43 -11.11
C SER A 236 -9.75 18.69 -10.43
N ILE A 237 -8.96 19.75 -10.51
CA ILE A 237 -9.30 21.09 -10.02
C ILE A 237 -9.48 22.00 -11.21
N ALA A 238 -10.72 22.49 -11.40
CA ALA A 238 -11.03 23.43 -12.47
C ALA A 238 -10.28 24.75 -12.25
N LYS A 239 -10.06 25.47 -13.36
CA LYS A 239 -9.63 26.87 -13.27
C LYS A 239 -10.80 27.69 -12.67
N PRO A 240 -10.49 28.68 -11.81
CA PRO A 240 -11.50 29.61 -11.31
C PRO A 240 -12.16 30.40 -12.44
#